data_AF-A0A7X9F045-F1
#
_entry.id   AF-A0A7X9F045-F1
#
_cell.length_a   1.000
_cell.length_b   1.000
_cell.length_c   1.000
_cell.angle_alpha   90.00
_cell.angle_beta   90.00
_cell.angle_gamma   90.00
#
_symmetry.space_group_name_H-M   'P 1'
#
loop_
_entity.id
_entity.type
_entity.pdbx_description
1 polymer ?
#
loop_
_entity_poly.entity_id
_entity_poly.type
_entity_poly.pdbx_seq_one_letter_code
_entity_poly.pdbx_strand_id
1 'polypeptide(L)'
;MKTIYSIILTIAFILVILIGGIRICLTHFFIDLEYNSPHLPEDQYGFTRDTRSTLAYQSVDYLLGKISDAEYGAIALPDGSPVFNERELSHMQDVRDLTQIVLRIWYASIAIMLVSIFLAIKLNWRMALRKAGKLAGEIIFIFIILVLCAVFLNFNQLFTIFHSFFFKGDTWLFYVNDSLIRLFPTPFWVNVFVTVGVVSFTLAFFLYFACGTLIKKNKEEV
;
A
#
# COMPACT_ATOMS: atom_id res chain seq x y z
N MET A 1 -30.40 9.30 -7.30
CA MET A 1 -29.57 9.87 -6.20
C MET A 1 -28.96 8.80 -5.28
N LYS A 2 -29.76 7.95 -4.60
CA LYS A 2 -29.23 6.92 -3.67
C LYS A 2 -28.29 5.87 -4.29
N THR A 3 -28.51 5.51 -5.56
CA THR A 3 -27.63 4.59 -6.30
C THR A 3 -26.24 5.19 -6.53
N ILE A 4 -26.17 6.41 -7.07
CA ILE A 4 -24.91 7.14 -7.30
C ILE A 4 -24.16 7.32 -5.99
N TYR A 5 -24.85 7.74 -4.92
CA TYR A 5 -24.29 7.81 -3.57
C TYR A 5 -23.65 6.48 -3.14
N SER A 6 -24.37 5.37 -3.32
CA SER A 6 -23.89 4.05 -2.89
C SER A 6 -22.66 3.61 -3.67
N ILE A 7 -22.59 3.90 -4.98
CA ILE A 7 -21.42 3.59 -5.82
C ILE A 7 -20.21 4.40 -5.35
N ILE A 8 -20.36 5.73 -5.20
CA ILE A 8 -19.28 6.62 -4.74
C ILE A 8 -18.74 6.16 -3.40
N LEU A 9 -19.62 5.88 -2.44
CA LEU A 9 -19.23 5.45 -1.11
C LEU A 9 -18.58 4.05 -1.12
N THR A 10 -19.07 3.12 -1.95
CA THR A 10 -18.45 1.80 -2.10
C THR A 10 -17.01 1.93 -2.59
N ILE A 11 -16.79 2.74 -3.64
CA ILE A 11 -15.45 3.01 -4.16
C ILE A 11 -14.57 3.69 -3.11
N ALA A 12 -15.10 4.68 -2.39
CA ALA A 12 -14.37 5.36 -1.33
C ALA A 12 -13.93 4.38 -0.22
N PHE A 13 -14.80 3.47 0.24
CA PHE A 13 -14.41 2.44 1.20
C PHE A 13 -13.29 1.52 0.68
N ILE A 14 -13.40 1.07 -0.58
CA ILE A 14 -12.38 0.23 -1.22
C ILE A 14 -11.03 0.95 -1.24
N LEU A 15 -10.99 2.18 -1.73
CA LEU A 15 -9.75 2.95 -1.84
C LEU A 15 -9.15 3.28 -0.47
N VAL A 16 -9.99 3.65 0.51
CA VAL A 16 -9.54 3.95 1.88
C VAL A 16 -8.89 2.74 2.52
N ILE A 17 -9.50 1.55 2.41
CA ILE A 17 -8.99 0.33 3.04
C ILE A 17 -7.72 -0.15 2.34
N LEU A 18 -7.75 -0.30 1.01
CA LEU A 18 -6.60 -0.86 0.27
C LEU A 18 -5.37 0.06 0.34
N ILE A 19 -5.54 1.35 0.07
CA ILE A 19 -4.41 2.30 0.13
C ILE A 19 -3.99 2.55 1.58
N GLY A 20 -4.90 2.40 2.55
CA GLY A 20 -4.57 2.44 3.97
C GLY A 20 -3.54 1.37 4.36
N GLY A 21 -3.68 0.15 3.83
CA GLY A 21 -2.67 -0.91 4.00
C GLY A 21 -1.30 -0.52 3.42
N ILE A 22 -1.29 0.08 2.22
CA ILE A 22 -0.05 0.58 1.59
C ILE A 22 0.59 1.68 2.46
N ARG A 23 -0.22 2.61 2.98
CA ARG A 23 0.25 3.71 3.82
C ARG A 23 0.96 3.22 5.09
N ILE A 24 0.51 2.11 5.69
CA ILE A 24 1.17 1.49 6.85
C ILE A 24 2.58 1.00 6.49
N CYS A 25 2.75 0.40 5.31
CA CYS A 25 4.05 -0.07 4.84
C CYS A 25 5.03 1.09 4.55
N LEU A 26 4.51 2.30 4.28
CA LEU A 26 5.28 3.54 4.13
C LEU A 26 5.55 4.22 5.48
N THR A 27 5.99 3.46 6.49
CA THR A 27 6.36 3.98 7.82
C THR A 27 7.68 3.40 8.27
N HIS A 28 8.44 4.17 9.07
CA HIS A 28 9.69 3.64 9.66
C HIS A 28 9.42 2.45 10.57
N PHE A 29 8.27 2.43 11.26
CA PHE A 29 7.85 1.29 12.05
C PHE A 29 7.76 -0.01 11.23
N PHE A 30 7.20 0.04 10.02
CA PHE A 30 7.16 -1.14 9.15
C PHE A 30 8.57 -1.57 8.71
N ILE A 31 9.44 -0.61 8.38
CA ILE A 31 10.85 -0.88 8.10
C ILE A 31 11.52 -1.56 9.31
N ASP A 32 11.27 -1.09 10.54
CA ASP A 32 11.79 -1.71 11.76
C ASP A 32 11.34 -3.16 11.91
N LEU A 33 10.06 -3.44 11.65
CA LEU A 33 9.54 -4.81 11.73
C LEU A 33 10.24 -5.73 10.72
N GLU A 34 10.40 -5.27 9.48
CA GLU A 34 11.06 -6.05 8.43
C GLU A 34 12.55 -6.27 8.71
N TYR A 35 13.27 -5.22 9.12
CA TYR A 35 14.70 -5.32 9.37
C TYR A 35 15.05 -6.06 10.66
N ASN A 36 14.16 -6.08 11.64
CA ASN A 36 14.34 -6.89 12.85
C ASN A 36 13.84 -8.34 12.69
N SER A 37 13.23 -8.68 11.55
CA SER A 37 12.77 -10.05 11.27
C SER A 37 13.95 -11.01 11.12
N PRO A 38 13.87 -12.23 11.68
CA PRO A 38 14.89 -13.26 11.46
C PRO A 38 14.92 -13.78 10.02
N HIS A 39 13.90 -13.47 9.21
CA HIS A 39 13.76 -13.96 7.84
C HIS A 39 14.30 -13.00 6.77
N LEU A 40 14.76 -11.79 7.16
CA LEU A 40 15.40 -10.89 6.21
C LEU A 40 16.79 -11.45 5.84
N PRO A 41 17.06 -11.75 4.56
CA PRO A 41 18.36 -12.27 4.14
C PRO A 41 19.47 -11.25 4.39
N GLU A 42 20.63 -11.73 4.78
CA GLU A 42 21.85 -10.92 4.88
C GLU A 42 22.28 -10.40 3.50
N ASP A 43 22.79 -9.17 3.47
CA ASP A 43 23.32 -8.60 2.24
C ASP A 43 24.70 -9.20 1.95
N GLN A 44 24.84 -9.77 0.75
CA GLN A 44 26.06 -10.46 0.31
C GLN A 44 27.16 -9.48 -0.15
N TYR A 45 26.86 -8.18 -0.21
CA TYR A 45 27.72 -7.13 -0.74
C TYR A 45 28.15 -6.09 0.31
N GLY A 46 27.93 -6.39 1.60
CA GLY A 46 28.59 -5.70 2.71
C GLY A 46 27.78 -4.64 3.45
N PHE A 47 26.51 -4.38 3.11
CA PHE A 47 25.66 -3.53 3.93
C PHE A 47 25.24 -4.27 5.20
N THR A 48 25.52 -3.65 6.34
CA THR A 48 24.98 -4.11 7.62
C THR A 48 23.48 -3.88 7.67
N ARG A 49 22.80 -4.57 8.59
CA ARG A 49 21.37 -4.38 8.85
C ARG A 49 21.04 -2.92 9.17
N ASP A 50 21.87 -2.26 9.98
CA ASP A 50 21.68 -0.86 10.39
C ASP A 50 21.87 0.12 9.22
N THR A 51 22.84 -0.14 8.34
CA THR A 51 23.01 0.63 7.10
C THR A 51 21.77 0.50 6.23
N ARG A 52 21.27 -0.73 6.04
CA ARG A 52 20.11 -0.97 5.18
C ARG A 52 18.83 -0.36 5.75
N SER A 53 18.59 -0.44 7.06
CA SER A 53 17.42 0.18 7.69
C SER A 53 17.46 1.71 7.54
N THR A 54 18.63 2.32 7.74
CA THR A 54 18.83 3.77 7.54
C THR A 54 18.51 4.20 6.11
N LEU A 55 19.07 3.49 5.11
CA LEU A 55 18.81 3.77 3.69
C LEU A 55 17.34 3.51 3.32
N ALA A 56 16.70 2.51 3.93
CA ALA A 56 15.28 2.24 3.74
C ALA A 56 14.38 3.35 4.33
N TYR A 57 14.72 3.93 5.49
CA TYR A 57 14.02 5.10 6.01
C TYR A 57 14.12 6.29 5.06
N GLN A 58 15.32 6.58 4.56
CA GLN A 58 15.53 7.67 3.59
C GLN A 58 14.73 7.43 2.30
N SER A 59 14.65 6.18 1.84
CA SER A 59 13.81 5.78 0.70
C SER A 59 12.33 6.05 1.00
N VAL A 60 11.82 5.65 2.17
CA VAL A 60 10.42 5.93 2.57
C VAL A 60 10.16 7.43 2.69
N ASP A 61 11.07 8.19 3.29
CA ASP A 61 10.97 9.64 3.43
C ASP A 61 10.98 10.35 2.08
N TYR A 62 11.77 9.86 1.11
CA TYR A 62 11.75 10.32 -0.27
C TYR A 62 10.41 10.04 -0.96
N LEU A 63 9.89 8.81 -0.85
CA LEU A 63 8.57 8.45 -1.40
C LEU A 63 7.44 9.30 -0.80
N LEU A 64 7.56 9.68 0.47
CA LEU A 64 6.62 10.57 1.17
C LEU A 64 6.85 12.05 0.87
N GLY A 65 7.87 12.41 0.09
CA GLY A 65 8.18 13.79 -0.30
C GLY A 65 8.78 14.64 0.82
N LYS A 66 9.35 14.01 1.85
CA LYS A 66 10.04 14.70 2.96
C LYS A 66 11.47 15.13 2.58
N ILE A 67 12.08 14.45 1.62
CA ILE A 67 13.36 14.83 1.01
C ILE A 67 13.21 14.94 -0.50
N SER A 68 13.98 15.84 -1.10
CA SER A 68 13.99 16.14 -2.53
C SER A 68 14.78 15.13 -3.36
N ASP A 69 14.61 15.19 -4.68
CA ASP A 69 15.39 14.37 -5.63
C ASP A 69 16.90 14.60 -5.49
N ALA A 70 17.30 15.85 -5.25
CA ALA A 70 18.70 16.22 -5.03
C ALA A 70 19.25 15.65 -3.71
N GLU A 71 18.47 15.70 -2.63
CA GLU A 71 18.88 15.12 -1.33
C GLU A 71 18.96 13.60 -1.39
N TYR A 72 18.01 12.93 -2.07
CA TYR A 72 18.00 11.48 -2.21
C TYR A 72 19.14 10.99 -3.13
N GLY A 73 19.39 11.69 -4.24
CA GLY A 73 20.51 11.40 -5.15
C GLY A 73 21.89 11.66 -4.55
N ALA A 74 21.98 12.50 -3.52
CA ALA A 74 23.23 12.81 -2.82
C ALA A 74 23.56 11.84 -1.69
N ILE A 75 22.74 10.82 -1.42
CA ILE A 75 23.03 9.81 -0.40
C ILE A 75 24.28 9.03 -0.82
N ALA A 76 25.31 9.08 0.03
CA ALA A 76 26.61 8.46 -0.20
C ALA A 76 27.00 7.48 0.92
N LEU A 77 27.82 6.50 0.56
CA LEU A 77 28.46 5.58 1.50
C LEU A 77 29.60 6.29 2.25
N PRO A 78 30.15 5.69 3.34
CA PRO A 78 31.24 6.29 4.11
C PRO A 78 32.51 6.63 3.30
N ASP A 79 32.72 5.95 2.18
CA ASP A 79 33.84 6.21 1.25
C ASP A 79 33.55 7.35 0.24
N GLY A 80 32.37 7.96 0.32
CA GLY A 80 31.92 9.05 -0.55
C GLY A 80 31.32 8.60 -1.88
N SER A 81 31.24 7.29 -2.16
CA SER A 81 30.58 6.78 -3.36
C SER A 81 29.04 6.92 -3.26
N PRO A 82 28.34 7.20 -4.37
CA PRO A 82 26.88 7.28 -4.36
C PRO A 82 26.26 5.91 -4.02
N VAL A 83 25.22 5.91 -3.19
CA VAL A 83 24.51 4.67 -2.83
C VAL A 83 23.75 4.12 -4.04
N PHE A 84 23.06 4.99 -4.77
CA PHE A 84 22.20 4.61 -5.89
C PHE A 84 22.83 5.07 -7.20
N ASN A 85 22.76 4.21 -8.22
CA ASN A 85 23.10 4.60 -9.58
C ASN A 85 21.94 5.33 -10.27
N GLU A 86 22.19 5.93 -11.44
CA GLU A 86 21.19 6.70 -12.20
C GLU A 86 19.91 5.92 -12.54
N ARG A 87 20.01 4.60 -12.77
CA ARG A 87 18.84 3.75 -13.05
C ARG A 87 17.97 3.60 -11.80
N GLU A 88 18.59 3.35 -10.65
CA GLU A 88 17.89 3.23 -9.38
C GLU A 88 17.22 4.54 -8.97
N LEU A 89 17.90 5.68 -9.18
CA LEU A 89 17.34 7.00 -8.94
C LEU A 89 16.14 7.29 -9.86
N SER A 90 16.27 7.02 -11.16
CA SER A 90 15.17 7.17 -12.12
C SER A 90 13.96 6.32 -11.73
N HIS A 91 14.17 5.07 -11.30
CA HIS A 91 13.07 4.22 -10.87
C HIS A 91 12.43 4.72 -9.56
N MET A 92 13.24 5.12 -8.58
CA MET A 92 12.73 5.64 -7.32
C MET A 92 11.92 6.92 -7.53
N GLN A 93 12.28 7.76 -8.51
CA GLN A 93 11.47 8.90 -8.91
C GLN A 93 10.10 8.48 -9.44
N ASP A 94 10.02 7.48 -10.33
CA ASP A 94 8.75 6.94 -10.80
C ASP A 94 7.89 6.42 -9.63
N VAL A 95 8.51 5.69 -8.69
CA VAL A 95 7.83 5.14 -7.50
C VAL A 95 7.34 6.26 -6.57
N ARG A 96 8.11 7.33 -6.39
CA ARG A 96 7.72 8.51 -5.62
C ARG A 96 6.50 9.18 -6.23
N ASP A 97 6.53 9.45 -7.54
CA ASP A 97 5.43 10.13 -8.22
C ASP A 97 4.14 9.31 -8.14
N LEU A 98 4.23 7.99 -8.37
CA LEU A 98 3.10 7.08 -8.19
C LEU A 98 2.59 7.09 -6.74
N THR A 99 3.49 7.01 -5.76
CA THR A 99 3.15 7.03 -4.34
C THR A 99 2.40 8.31 -3.97
N GLN A 100 2.88 9.47 -4.43
CA GLN A 100 2.24 10.76 -4.18
C GLN A 100 0.86 10.88 -4.84
N ILE A 101 0.67 10.32 -6.04
CA ILE A 101 -0.65 10.22 -6.68
C ILE A 101 -1.59 9.36 -5.84
N VAL A 102 -1.15 8.15 -5.47
CA VAL A 102 -1.92 7.19 -4.69
C VAL A 102 -2.34 7.77 -3.33
N LEU A 103 -1.43 8.46 -2.64
CA LEU A 103 -1.73 9.12 -1.36
C LEU A 103 -2.71 10.29 -1.51
N ARG A 104 -2.62 11.09 -2.58
CA ARG A 104 -3.63 12.13 -2.88
C ARG A 104 -5.01 11.53 -3.11
N ILE A 105 -5.09 10.44 -3.87
CA ILE A 105 -6.35 9.69 -4.09
C ILE A 105 -6.89 9.17 -2.75
N TRP A 106 -6.01 8.68 -1.87
CA TRP A 106 -6.40 8.20 -0.55
C TRP A 106 -7.00 9.29 0.33
N TYR A 107 -6.35 10.45 0.47
CA TYR A 107 -6.88 11.57 1.24
C TYR A 107 -8.22 12.08 0.67
N ALA A 108 -8.34 12.17 -0.66
CA ALA A 108 -9.60 12.51 -1.31
C ALA A 108 -10.70 11.47 -1.01
N SER A 109 -10.35 10.18 -1.03
CA SER A 109 -11.29 9.09 -0.73
C SER A 109 -11.74 9.10 0.73
N ILE A 110 -10.84 9.42 1.68
CA ILE A 110 -11.19 9.63 3.09
C ILE A 110 -12.19 10.78 3.22
N ALA A 111 -11.93 11.93 2.58
CA ALA A 111 -12.83 13.08 2.62
C ALA A 111 -14.22 12.73 2.04
N ILE A 112 -14.27 12.07 0.89
CA ILE A 112 -15.51 11.61 0.24
C ILE A 112 -16.26 10.62 1.14
N MET A 113 -15.56 9.69 1.78
CA MET A 113 -16.15 8.71 2.70
C MET A 113 -16.79 9.42 3.90
N LEU A 114 -16.07 10.34 4.55
CA LEU A 114 -16.56 11.07 5.72
C LEU A 114 -17.78 11.95 5.38
N VAL A 115 -17.73 12.70 4.27
CA VAL A 115 -18.86 13.49 3.77
C VAL A 115 -20.06 12.59 3.46
N SER A 116 -19.83 11.45 2.81
CA SER A 116 -20.89 10.50 2.48
C SER A 116 -21.55 9.90 3.73
N ILE A 117 -20.76 9.56 4.76
CA ILE A 117 -21.28 9.09 6.05
C ILE A 117 -22.14 10.18 6.70
N PHE A 118 -21.64 11.43 6.75
CA PHE A 118 -22.38 12.57 7.30
C PHE A 118 -23.72 12.79 6.58
N LEU A 119 -23.72 12.79 5.24
CA LEU A 119 -24.94 12.93 4.45
C LEU A 119 -25.93 11.80 4.69
N ALA A 120 -25.48 10.55 4.83
CA ALA A 120 -26.38 9.45 5.16
C ALA A 120 -27.05 9.59 6.53
N ILE A 121 -26.35 10.17 7.51
CA ILE A 121 -26.94 10.47 8.81
C ILE A 121 -27.97 11.59 8.68
N LYS A 122 -27.62 12.71 8.02
CA LYS A 122 -28.49 13.88 7.86
C LYS A 122 -29.74 13.62 7.01
N LEU A 123 -29.62 12.82 5.95
CA LEU A 123 -30.70 12.52 5.01
C LEU A 123 -31.41 11.19 5.31
N ASN A 124 -31.09 10.55 6.44
CA ASN A 124 -31.61 9.25 6.84
C ASN A 124 -31.40 8.14 5.78
N TRP A 125 -30.24 8.12 5.12
CA TRP A 125 -29.85 7.09 4.13
C TRP A 125 -29.04 5.94 4.76
N ARG A 126 -29.28 5.66 6.05
CA ARG A 126 -28.54 4.65 6.83
C ARG A 126 -28.51 3.28 6.15
N MET A 127 -29.61 2.88 5.51
CA MET A 127 -29.68 1.61 4.75
C MET A 127 -28.77 1.61 3.52
N ALA A 128 -28.66 2.72 2.78
CA ALA A 128 -27.76 2.82 1.63
C ALA A 128 -26.29 2.80 2.07
N LEU A 129 -25.95 3.52 3.14
CA LEU A 129 -24.62 3.48 3.78
C LEU A 129 -24.22 2.04 4.14
N ARG A 130 -25.09 1.31 4.85
CA ARG A 130 -24.80 -0.09 5.25
C ARG A 130 -24.68 -1.02 4.04
N LYS A 131 -25.52 -0.87 3.01
CA LYS A 131 -25.42 -1.67 1.78
C LYS A 131 -24.10 -1.41 1.05
N ALA A 132 -23.67 -0.15 0.95
CA ALA A 132 -22.40 0.23 0.33
C ALA A 132 -21.20 -0.34 1.12
N GLY A 133 -21.20 -0.22 2.45
CA GLY A 133 -20.14 -0.80 3.29
C GLY A 133 -20.07 -2.33 3.20
N LYS A 134 -21.22 -3.01 3.22
CA LYS A 134 -21.27 -4.47 3.02
C LYS A 134 -20.70 -4.88 1.66
N LEU A 135 -21.12 -4.21 0.58
CA LEU A 135 -20.64 -4.49 -0.77
C LEU A 135 -19.13 -4.23 -0.92
N ALA A 136 -18.63 -3.12 -0.37
CA ALA A 136 -17.20 -2.83 -0.36
C ALA A 136 -16.42 -3.95 0.36
N GLY A 137 -16.89 -4.39 1.53
CA GLY A 137 -16.30 -5.52 2.25
C GLY A 137 -16.25 -6.80 1.41
N GLU A 138 -17.34 -7.17 0.74
CA GLU A 138 -17.39 -8.34 -0.16
C GLU A 138 -16.37 -8.25 -1.30
N ILE A 139 -16.30 -7.09 -1.96
CA ILE A 139 -15.37 -6.86 -3.08
C ILE A 139 -13.92 -6.95 -2.61
N ILE A 140 -13.58 -6.28 -1.50
CA ILE A 140 -12.22 -6.29 -0.95
C ILE A 140 -11.82 -7.71 -0.54
N PHE A 141 -12.72 -8.47 0.09
CA PHE A 141 -12.43 -9.84 0.48
C PHE A 141 -12.05 -10.73 -0.69
N ILE A 142 -12.88 -10.74 -1.74
CA ILE A 142 -12.62 -11.55 -2.93
C ILE A 142 -11.31 -11.09 -3.57
N PHE A 143 -11.10 -9.79 -3.70
CA PHE A 143 -9.89 -9.22 -4.28
C PHE A 143 -8.63 -9.63 -3.51
N ILE A 144 -8.62 -9.47 -2.18
CA ILE A 144 -7.45 -9.81 -1.35
C ILE A 144 -7.17 -11.30 -1.36
N ILE A 145 -8.19 -12.17 -1.33
CA ILE A 145 -7.98 -13.61 -1.44
C ILE A 145 -7.28 -13.94 -2.76
N LEU A 146 -7.72 -13.37 -3.88
CA LEU A 146 -7.10 -13.59 -5.19
C LEU A 146 -5.65 -13.10 -5.22
N VAL A 147 -5.37 -11.91 -4.67
CA VAL A 147 -4.00 -11.37 -4.59
C VAL A 147 -3.11 -12.26 -3.74
N LEU A 148 -3.55 -12.68 -2.54
CA LEU A 148 -2.76 -13.54 -1.66
C LEU A 148 -2.53 -14.94 -2.26
N CYS A 149 -3.52 -15.49 -2.98
CA CYS A 149 -3.33 -16.71 -3.76
C CYS A 149 -2.27 -16.50 -4.85
N ALA A 150 -2.28 -15.37 -5.57
CA ALA A 150 -1.26 -15.07 -6.58
C ALA A 150 0.15 -14.91 -5.97
N VAL A 151 0.26 -14.25 -4.80
CA VAL A 151 1.50 -14.16 -4.03
C VAL A 151 2.04 -15.56 -3.70
N PHE A 152 1.18 -16.46 -3.22
CA PHE A 152 1.56 -17.83 -2.87
C PHE A 152 1.97 -18.67 -4.08
N LEU A 153 1.27 -18.54 -5.21
CA LEU A 153 1.51 -19.36 -6.40
C LEU A 153 2.76 -18.94 -7.17
N ASN A 154 2.93 -17.64 -7.43
CA ASN A 154 4.06 -17.12 -8.20
C ASN A 154 4.27 -15.62 -7.94
N PHE A 155 4.93 -15.30 -6.83
CA PHE A 155 5.21 -13.91 -6.48
C PHE A 155 6.01 -13.17 -7.56
N ASN A 156 7.00 -13.79 -8.19
CA ASN A 156 7.81 -13.14 -9.21
C ASN A 156 6.97 -12.69 -10.41
N GLN A 157 6.05 -13.53 -10.88
CA GLN A 157 5.14 -13.17 -11.96
C GLN A 157 4.18 -12.05 -11.55
N LEU A 158 3.61 -12.11 -10.34
CA LEU A 158 2.76 -11.04 -9.81
C LEU A 158 3.53 -9.71 -9.75
N PHE A 159 4.77 -9.75 -9.24
CA PHE A 159 5.65 -8.59 -9.13
C PHE A 159 5.96 -8.00 -10.51
N THR A 160 6.32 -8.83 -11.50
CA THR A 160 6.55 -8.37 -12.88
C THR A 160 5.31 -7.75 -13.51
N ILE A 161 4.13 -8.36 -13.33
CA ILE A 161 2.86 -7.81 -13.86
C ILE A 161 2.58 -6.45 -13.22
N PHE A 162 2.71 -6.35 -11.90
CA PHE A 162 2.55 -5.08 -11.18
C PHE A 162 3.49 -4.00 -11.75
N HIS A 163 4.78 -4.30 -11.86
CA HIS A 163 5.75 -3.32 -12.37
C HIS A 163 5.46 -2.92 -13.81
N SER A 164 5.08 -3.87 -14.67
CA SER A 164 4.76 -3.61 -16.08
C SER A 164 3.51 -2.74 -16.27
N PHE A 165 2.58 -2.73 -15.31
CA PHE A 165 1.41 -1.85 -15.35
C PHE A 165 1.75 -0.39 -15.01
N PHE A 166 2.73 -0.17 -14.13
CA PHE A 166 3.03 1.17 -13.59
C PHE A 166 4.29 1.81 -14.19
N PHE A 167 5.27 1.00 -14.58
CA PHE A 167 6.59 1.46 -15.02
C PHE A 167 6.87 0.98 -16.45
N LYS A 168 7.46 1.85 -17.25
CA LYS A 168 7.76 1.57 -18.67
C LYS A 168 9.20 1.11 -18.84
N GLY A 169 9.40 0.15 -19.74
CA GLY A 169 10.72 -0.37 -20.06
C GLY A 169 11.35 -1.09 -18.89
N ASP A 170 12.68 -0.99 -18.79
CA ASP A 170 13.51 -1.82 -17.91
C ASP A 170 14.09 -1.04 -16.72
N THR A 171 13.54 0.15 -16.40
CA THR A 171 14.06 1.01 -15.32
C THR A 171 14.00 0.36 -13.93
N TRP A 172 13.08 -0.59 -13.76
CA TRP A 172 12.87 -1.35 -12.52
C TRP A 172 13.63 -2.70 -12.49
N LEU A 173 14.44 -3.00 -13.51
CA LEU A 173 15.28 -4.20 -13.58
C LEU A 173 16.73 -3.89 -13.18
N PHE A 174 17.17 -4.55 -12.10
CA PHE A 174 18.43 -4.27 -11.43
C PHE A 174 19.36 -5.48 -11.40
N TYR A 175 20.66 -5.22 -11.30
CA TYR A 175 21.65 -6.25 -11.04
C TYR A 175 21.66 -6.63 -9.56
N VAL A 176 22.04 -7.86 -9.26
CA VAL A 176 22.08 -8.43 -7.89
C VAL A 176 22.88 -7.58 -6.88
N ASN A 177 23.81 -6.76 -7.35
CA ASN A 177 24.66 -5.89 -6.54
C ASN A 177 24.18 -4.42 -6.47
N ASP A 178 23.13 -4.04 -7.21
CA ASP A 178 22.52 -2.71 -7.11
C ASP A 178 21.90 -2.52 -5.71
N SER A 179 22.08 -1.32 -5.14
CA SER A 179 21.74 -1.04 -3.75
C SER A 179 20.26 -1.24 -3.46
N LEU A 180 19.35 -0.83 -4.34
CA LEU A 180 17.92 -0.79 -4.13
C LEU A 180 17.31 -2.17 -3.90
N ILE A 181 17.72 -3.18 -4.67
CA ILE A 181 17.25 -4.56 -4.46
C ILE A 181 17.92 -5.22 -3.24
N ARG A 182 19.10 -4.73 -2.84
CA ARG A 182 19.74 -5.14 -1.59
C ARG A 182 18.99 -4.54 -0.41
N LEU A 183 18.45 -3.33 -0.51
CA LEU A 183 17.56 -2.74 0.50
C LEU A 183 16.22 -3.47 0.55
N PHE A 184 15.60 -3.71 -0.59
CA PHE A 184 14.25 -4.29 -0.67
C PHE A 184 14.27 -5.64 -1.40
N PRO A 185 14.84 -6.69 -0.78
CA PRO A 185 14.93 -8.01 -1.39
C PRO A 185 13.53 -8.63 -1.53
N THR A 186 13.39 -9.68 -2.33
CA THR A 186 12.09 -10.34 -2.59
C THR A 186 11.27 -10.65 -1.33
N PRO A 187 11.83 -11.17 -0.21
CA PRO A 187 11.07 -11.40 1.02
C PRO A 187 10.42 -10.13 1.60
N PHE A 188 11.09 -8.98 1.51
CA PHE A 188 10.53 -7.69 1.94
C PHE A 188 9.25 -7.36 1.16
N TRP A 189 9.30 -7.50 -0.17
CA TRP A 189 8.13 -7.22 -1.01
C TRP A 189 7.00 -8.24 -0.83
N VAL A 190 7.31 -9.52 -0.60
CA VAL A 190 6.30 -10.52 -0.20
C VAL A 190 5.60 -10.06 1.07
N ASN A 191 6.35 -9.62 2.08
CA ASN A 191 5.79 -9.16 3.35
C ASN A 191 4.98 -7.87 3.20
N VAL A 192 5.36 -6.96 2.31
CA VAL A 192 4.53 -5.79 1.94
C VAL A 192 3.17 -6.25 1.40
N PHE A 193 3.15 -7.15 0.40
CA PHE A 193 1.89 -7.66 -0.17
C PHE A 193 1.02 -8.38 0.87
N VAL A 194 1.64 -9.21 1.71
CA VAL A 194 0.96 -9.92 2.79
C VAL A 194 0.40 -8.94 3.83
N THR A 195 1.16 -7.94 4.25
CA THR A 195 0.74 -6.93 5.23
C THR A 195 -0.44 -6.12 4.72
N VAL A 196 -0.33 -5.60 3.48
CA VAL A 196 -1.44 -4.89 2.82
C VAL A 196 -2.67 -5.79 2.76
N GLY A 197 -2.50 -7.06 2.40
CA GLY A 197 -3.56 -8.06 2.35
C GLY A 197 -4.22 -8.29 3.70
N VAL A 198 -3.46 -8.63 4.74
CA VAL A 198 -3.96 -8.93 6.08
C VAL A 198 -4.69 -7.74 6.70
N VAL A 199 -4.11 -6.54 6.61
CA VAL A 199 -4.75 -5.32 7.12
C VAL A 199 -6.06 -5.06 6.37
N SER A 200 -6.03 -5.10 5.04
CA SER A 200 -7.20 -4.83 4.21
C SER A 200 -8.31 -5.86 4.45
N PHE A 201 -7.96 -7.13 4.54
CA PHE A 201 -8.88 -8.23 4.86
C PHE A 201 -9.55 -8.01 6.22
N THR A 202 -8.75 -7.68 7.24
CA THR A 202 -9.24 -7.46 8.61
C THR A 202 -10.21 -6.28 8.65
N LEU A 203 -9.87 -5.15 8.03
CA LEU A 203 -10.74 -3.98 7.97
C LEU A 203 -12.02 -4.24 7.17
N ALA A 204 -11.92 -4.95 6.04
CA ALA A 204 -13.06 -5.35 5.23
C ALA A 204 -13.99 -6.31 5.98
N PHE A 205 -13.43 -7.22 6.79
CA PHE A 205 -14.19 -8.10 7.68
C PHE A 205 -15.04 -7.31 8.66
N PHE A 206 -14.43 -6.41 9.42
CA PHE A 206 -15.19 -5.60 10.37
C PHE A 206 -16.24 -4.73 9.67
N LEU A 207 -15.92 -4.13 8.52
CA LEU A 207 -16.87 -3.32 7.74
C LEU A 207 -18.08 -4.16 7.27
N TYR A 208 -17.82 -5.36 6.73
CA TYR A 208 -18.83 -6.29 6.25
C TYR A 208 -19.81 -6.69 7.36
N PHE A 209 -19.27 -7.18 8.49
CA PHE A 209 -20.10 -7.68 9.59
C PHE A 209 -20.83 -6.56 10.32
N ALA A 210 -20.19 -5.41 10.56
CA ALA A 210 -20.83 -4.26 11.16
C ALA A 210 -22.01 -3.76 10.30
N CYS A 211 -21.83 -3.66 8.99
CA CYS A 211 -22.91 -3.26 8.09
C CYS A 211 -24.00 -4.33 7.97
N GLY A 212 -23.63 -5.61 7.91
CA GLY A 212 -24.55 -6.74 7.74
C GLY A 212 -25.47 -6.98 8.94
N THR A 213 -24.92 -6.97 10.15
CA THR A 213 -25.69 -7.12 11.41
C THR A 213 -26.71 -6.01 11.58
N LEU A 214 -26.32 -4.77 11.30
CA LEU A 214 -27.21 -3.61 11.36
C LEU A 214 -28.31 -3.64 10.29
N ILE A 215 -28.11 -4.32 9.16
CA ILE A 215 -29.18 -4.52 8.16
C ILE A 215 -30.21 -5.54 8.68
N LYS A 216 -29.77 -6.64 9.32
CA LYS A 216 -30.68 -7.66 9.88
C LYS A 216 -31.58 -7.07 10.96
N LYS A 217 -31.02 -6.34 11.93
CA LYS A 217 -31.78 -5.69 13.01
C LYS A 217 -32.87 -4.75 12.49
N ASN A 218 -32.57 -3.98 11.45
CA ASN A 218 -33.54 -3.08 10.82
C ASN A 218 -34.70 -3.80 10.09
N LYS A 219 -34.58 -5.10 9.79
CA LYS A 219 -35.67 -5.91 9.23
C LYS A 219 -36.54 -6.56 10.31
N GLU A 220 -36.02 -6.73 11.52
CA GLU A 220 -36.76 -7.30 12.66
C GLU A 220 -37.62 -6.24 13.38
N GLU A 221 -37.29 -4.95 13.22
CA GLU A 221 -38.01 -3.81 13.79
C GLU A 221 -39.15 -3.25 12.90
N VAL A 222 -39.37 -3.81 11.69
CA VAL A 222 -40.39 -3.39 10.71
C VAL A 222 -41.38 -4.52 10.48
#